data_AF-A0A359KQY7-F1
#
_entry.id   AF-A0A359KQY7-F1
#
_cell.length_a   1.000
_cell.length_b   1.000
_cell.length_c   1.000
_cell.angle_alpha   90.00
_cell.angle_beta   90.00
_cell.angle_gamma   90.00
#
_symmetry.space_group_name_H-M   'P 1'
#
loop_
_entity.id
_entity.type
_entity.pdbx_description
1 polymer ?
#
loop_
_entity_poly.entity_id
_entity_poly.type
_entity_poly.pdbx_seq_one_letter_code
_entity_poly.pdbx_strand_id
1 'polypeptide(L)'
;MRVLPVVLIVVSTLLAGVGSLATPRTAAAAGPTVVYFPVTGHHVADSFLSTWRRLGGLATFGYPLTEAMTDPDTGLTVQYFERERFEYHPENAGTEWEVQFALLGSWLA
;
A
#
# COMPACT_ATOMS: atom_id res chain seq x y z
N MET A 1 -14.50 -49.22 -21.32
CA MET A 1 -13.64 -49.47 -22.49
C MET A 1 -13.55 -48.17 -23.28
N ARG A 2 -12.33 -47.70 -23.54
CA ARG A 2 -12.02 -46.41 -24.18
C ARG A 2 -12.25 -46.48 -25.70
N VAL A 3 -12.82 -45.44 -26.30
CA VAL A 3 -12.50 -44.98 -27.67
C VAL A 3 -12.76 -43.47 -27.78
N LEU A 4 -11.77 -42.74 -28.31
CA LEU A 4 -11.65 -41.27 -28.40
C LEU A 4 -12.55 -40.67 -29.50
N PRO A 5 -12.96 -39.38 -29.38
CA PRO A 5 -13.20 -38.54 -30.54
C PRO A 5 -12.01 -37.60 -30.80
N VAL A 6 -11.30 -37.91 -31.88
CA VAL A 6 -10.77 -37.02 -32.92
C VAL A 6 -10.32 -35.62 -32.47
N VAL A 7 -9.00 -35.48 -32.45
CA VAL A 7 -8.23 -34.24 -32.40
C VAL A 7 -8.55 -33.37 -33.63
N LEU A 8 -9.10 -32.18 -33.41
CA LEU A 8 -9.10 -31.11 -34.41
C LEU A 8 -8.00 -30.11 -34.03
N ILE A 9 -6.84 -30.25 -34.68
CA ILE A 9 -5.78 -29.23 -34.64
C ILE A 9 -6.24 -28.10 -35.58
N VAL A 10 -6.57 -26.95 -35.00
CA VAL A 10 -6.56 -25.69 -35.75
C VAL A 10 -5.40 -24.86 -35.23
N VAL A 11 -4.26 -25.04 -35.88
CA VAL A 11 -3.16 -24.07 -35.83
C VAL A 11 -3.59 -22.89 -36.69
N SER A 12 -3.69 -21.71 -36.08
CA SER A 12 -3.69 -20.44 -36.80
C SER A 12 -2.94 -19.43 -35.97
N THR A 13 -1.63 -19.43 -36.18
CA THR A 13 -0.78 -18.27 -35.93
C THR A 13 -1.17 -17.17 -36.89
N LEU A 14 -1.66 -16.04 -36.38
CA LEU A 14 -1.58 -14.77 -37.08
C LEU A 14 -1.12 -13.70 -36.09
N LEU A 15 0.17 -13.39 -36.26
CA LEU A 15 0.92 -12.34 -35.62
C LEU A 15 0.31 -10.99 -36.05
N ALA A 16 -0.34 -10.28 -35.13
CA ALA A 16 -0.59 -8.85 -35.26
C ALA A 16 -0.09 -8.19 -33.99
N GLY A 17 1.20 -7.85 -34.00
CA GLY A 17 1.82 -7.04 -32.97
C GLY A 17 1.20 -5.65 -32.99
N VAL A 18 0.20 -5.42 -32.13
CA VAL A 18 -0.14 -4.07 -31.72
C VAL A 18 0.96 -3.66 -30.75
N GLY A 19 1.94 -2.93 -31.26
CA GLY A 19 2.98 -2.32 -30.45
C GLY A 19 2.30 -1.51 -29.36
N SER A 20 2.39 -1.99 -28.11
CA SER A 20 2.12 -1.14 -26.97
C SER A 20 3.12 0.00 -27.06
N LEU A 21 2.63 1.20 -27.37
CA LEU A 21 3.31 2.42 -26.97
C LEU A 21 3.24 2.42 -25.44
N ALA A 22 4.13 1.64 -24.83
CA ALA A 22 4.51 1.83 -23.45
C ALA A 22 5.13 3.23 -23.43
N THR A 23 4.27 4.23 -23.27
CA THR A 23 4.69 5.56 -22.86
C THR A 23 5.57 5.32 -21.65
N PRO A 24 6.85 5.72 -21.67
CA PRO A 24 7.66 5.60 -20.48
C PRO A 24 6.87 6.32 -19.39
N ARG A 25 6.45 5.57 -18.37
CA ARG A 25 5.95 6.18 -17.15
C ARG A 25 7.16 6.94 -16.64
N THR A 26 7.25 8.23 -16.97
CA THR A 26 8.20 9.13 -16.34
C THR A 26 8.06 8.83 -14.87
N ALA A 27 9.11 8.28 -14.27
CA ALA A 27 9.12 8.03 -12.83
C ALA A 27 8.83 9.40 -12.23
N ALA A 28 7.59 9.59 -11.73
CA ALA A 28 7.21 10.82 -11.09
C ALA A 28 8.28 11.05 -10.03
N ALA A 29 8.94 12.22 -10.06
CA ALA A 29 10.02 12.52 -9.13
C ALA A 29 9.55 12.11 -7.74
N ALA A 30 10.30 11.20 -7.10
CA ALA A 30 9.90 10.68 -5.80
C ALA A 30 9.71 11.88 -4.88
N GLY A 31 8.46 12.12 -4.47
CA GLY A 31 8.16 13.19 -3.52
C GLY A 31 8.94 12.95 -2.22
N PRO A 32 8.95 13.94 -1.31
CA PRO A 32 9.67 13.77 -0.05
C PRO A 32 9.17 12.52 0.67
N THR A 33 10.11 11.75 1.20
CA THR A 33 9.85 10.52 1.98
C THR A 33 9.46 10.84 3.41
N VAL A 34 9.56 12.10 3.84
CA VAL A 34 9.08 12.60 5.13
C VAL A 34 8.37 13.94 4.96
N VAL A 35 7.28 14.14 5.69
CA VAL A 35 6.52 15.41 5.71
C VAL A 35 6.30 15.82 7.15
N TYR A 36 6.64 17.07 7.47
CA TYR A 36 6.32 17.72 8.74
C TYR A 36 4.96 18.41 8.67
N PHE A 37 4.13 18.20 9.68
CA PHE A 37 2.83 18.85 9.83
C PHE A 37 2.90 19.88 10.96
N PRO A 38 3.03 21.19 10.66
CA PRO A 38 3.19 22.23 11.68
C PRO A 38 1.96 22.37 12.60
N VAL A 39 0.80 21.91 12.15
CA VAL A 39 -0.45 21.95 12.94
C VAL A 39 -0.36 21.09 14.20
N THR A 40 0.27 19.93 14.11
CA THR A 40 0.42 19.00 15.24
C THR A 40 1.86 18.85 15.71
N GLY A 41 2.82 19.34 14.92
CA GLY A 41 4.24 19.25 15.24
C GLY A 41 4.85 17.87 15.00
N HIS A 42 4.21 17.03 14.19
CA HIS A 42 4.64 15.66 13.94
C HIS A 42 4.99 15.39 12.48
N HIS A 43 5.80 14.36 12.25
CA HIS A 43 6.19 13.91 10.92
C HIS A 43 5.45 12.65 10.50
N VAL A 44 5.32 12.46 9.19
CA VAL A 44 4.92 11.17 8.60
C VAL A 44 5.97 10.81 7.57
N ALA A 45 6.52 9.59 7.66
CA ALA A 45 7.61 9.13 6.82
C ALA A 45 7.32 7.80 6.11
N ASP A 46 8.11 7.53 5.06
CA ASP A 46 8.27 6.24 4.38
C ASP A 46 6.95 5.53 4.04
N SER A 47 6.78 4.28 4.45
CA SER A 47 5.61 3.46 4.14
C SER A 47 4.30 4.05 4.71
N PHE A 48 4.36 4.75 5.85
CA PHE A 48 3.20 5.47 6.41
C PHE A 48 2.82 6.66 5.54
N LEU A 49 3.80 7.47 5.09
CA LEU A 49 3.52 8.63 4.23
C LEU A 49 2.98 8.18 2.86
N SER A 50 3.56 7.12 2.30
CA SER A 50 3.12 6.52 1.04
C SER A 50 1.65 6.06 1.15
N THR A 51 1.31 5.33 2.22
CA THR A 51 -0.04 4.82 2.46
C THR A 51 -1.03 5.94 2.73
N TRP A 52 -0.67 6.91 3.59
CA TRP A 52 -1.48 8.08 3.90
C TRP A 52 -1.83 8.84 2.61
N ARG A 53 -0.85 9.15 1.75
CA ARG A 53 -1.09 9.82 0.47
C ARG A 53 -1.97 9.00 -0.48
N ARG A 54 -1.72 7.69 -0.56
CA ARG A 54 -2.43 6.78 -1.48
C ARG A 54 -3.91 6.64 -1.13
N LEU A 55 -4.25 6.62 0.16
CA LEU A 55 -5.59 6.27 0.64
C LEU A 55 -6.44 7.49 1.10
N GLY A 56 -6.06 8.69 0.66
CA GLY A 56 -6.88 9.92 0.79
C GLY A 56 -6.37 10.94 1.81
N GLY A 57 -5.28 10.62 2.51
CA GLY A 57 -4.50 11.54 3.32
C GLY A 57 -5.32 12.26 4.37
N LEU A 58 -5.26 13.59 4.37
CA LEU A 58 -5.85 14.43 5.40
C LEU A 58 -7.36 14.23 5.52
N ALA A 59 -8.05 14.03 4.40
CA ALA A 59 -9.50 13.83 4.38
C ALA A 59 -9.92 12.50 5.03
N THR A 60 -9.08 11.47 4.93
CA THR A 60 -9.37 10.12 5.44
C THR A 60 -8.84 9.92 6.86
N PHE A 61 -7.56 10.21 7.09
CA PHE A 61 -6.87 9.85 8.33
C PHE A 61 -6.66 11.05 9.26
N GLY A 62 -6.62 12.26 8.70
CA GLY A 62 -6.28 13.46 9.44
C GLY A 62 -4.80 13.69 9.63
N TYR A 63 -4.49 14.58 10.57
CA TYR A 63 -3.12 14.89 10.97
C TYR A 63 -2.50 13.78 11.82
N PRO A 64 -1.16 13.60 11.79
CA PRO A 64 -0.46 12.76 12.75
C PRO A 64 -0.57 13.36 14.17
N LEU A 65 -0.76 12.51 15.17
CA LEU A 65 -0.82 12.86 16.59
C LEU A 65 0.41 12.41 17.37
N THR A 66 1.27 11.59 16.76
CA THR A 66 2.53 11.10 17.33
C THR A 66 3.60 11.03 16.25
N GLU A 67 4.85 10.82 16.63
CA GLU A 67 5.85 10.22 15.74
C GLU A 67 5.59 8.71 15.58
N ALA A 68 6.24 8.07 14.62
CA ALA A 68 6.26 6.61 14.53
C ALA A 68 7.08 6.03 15.70
N MET A 69 6.53 5.02 16.37
CA MET A 69 7.12 4.41 17.56
C MET A 69 6.88 2.90 17.57
N THR A 70 7.74 2.15 18.26
CA THR A 70 7.49 0.73 18.51
C THR A 70 6.44 0.59 19.60
N ASP A 71 5.37 -0.15 19.30
CA ASP A 71 4.39 -0.58 20.28
C ASP A 71 5.02 -1.64 21.20
N PRO A 72 5.02 -1.46 22.53
CA PRO A 72 5.64 -2.41 23.46
C PRO A 72 4.88 -3.74 23.58
N ASP A 73 3.58 -3.76 23.29
CA ASP A 73 2.74 -4.95 23.43
C ASP A 73 2.81 -5.83 22.19
N THR A 74 2.84 -5.22 20.99
CA THR A 74 2.86 -5.95 19.72
C THR A 74 4.23 -6.02 19.06
N GLY A 75 5.16 -5.12 19.41
CA GLY A 75 6.46 -4.98 18.75
C GLY A 75 6.41 -4.33 17.36
N LEU A 76 5.22 -3.95 16.87
CA LEU A 76 5.06 -3.31 15.56
C LEU A 76 5.44 -1.83 15.63
N THR A 77 5.96 -1.27 14.53
CA THR A 77 6.06 0.18 14.40
C THR A 77 4.68 0.73 14.11
N VAL A 78 4.23 1.69 14.92
CA VAL A 78 2.89 2.27 14.85
C VAL A 78 2.95 3.79 14.88
N GLN A 79 1.91 4.42 14.32
CA GLN A 79 1.72 5.87 14.42
C GLN A 79 0.24 6.18 14.54
N TYR A 80 -0.10 7.12 15.42
CA TYR A 80 -1.47 7.56 15.62
C TYR A 80 -1.77 8.79 14.77
N PHE A 81 -2.92 8.76 14.11
CA PHE A 81 -3.52 9.87 13.40
C PHE A 81 -4.85 10.23 14.05
N GLU A 82 -5.42 11.39 13.71
CA GLU A 82 -6.71 11.84 14.26
C GLU A 82 -7.84 10.81 14.12
N ARG A 83 -7.81 9.96 13.08
CA ARG A 83 -8.91 9.04 12.76
C ARG A 83 -8.51 7.58 12.72
N GLU A 84 -7.23 7.24 12.82
CA GLU A 84 -6.77 5.87 12.65
C GLU A 84 -5.40 5.62 13.29
N ARG A 85 -5.12 4.36 13.67
CA ARG A 85 -3.77 3.92 14.07
C ARG A 85 -3.18 3.10 12.93
N PHE A 86 -2.03 3.53 12.42
CA PHE A 86 -1.30 2.81 11.39
C PHE A 86 -0.37 1.78 12.04
N GLU A 87 -0.30 0.60 11.45
CA GLU A 87 0.53 -0.52 11.87
C GLU A 87 1.44 -0.95 10.72
N TYR A 88 2.75 -1.00 10.97
CA TYR A 88 3.71 -1.47 10.00
C TYR A 88 3.91 -2.99 10.12
N HIS A 89 3.67 -3.72 9.03
CA HIS A 89 3.80 -5.17 8.92
C HIS A 89 4.97 -5.54 8.00
N PRO A 90 6.18 -5.77 8.55
CA PRO A 90 7.38 -6.07 7.75
C PRO A 90 7.23 -7.33 6.89
N GLU A 91 6.43 -8.30 7.33
CA GLU A 91 6.10 -9.52 6.58
C GLU A 91 5.40 -9.23 5.24
N ASN A 92 4.78 -8.06 5.11
CA ASN A 92 4.07 -7.61 3.92
C ASN A 92 4.85 -6.52 3.15
N ALA A 93 6.13 -6.30 3.44
CA ALA A 93 6.93 -5.24 2.85
C ALA A 93 6.89 -5.26 1.31
N GLY A 94 6.65 -4.08 0.71
CA GLY A 94 6.53 -3.92 -0.75
C GLY A 94 5.16 -4.31 -1.32
N THR A 95 4.19 -4.69 -0.49
CA THR A 95 2.80 -4.94 -0.90
C THR A 95 1.86 -3.81 -0.45
N GLU A 96 0.61 -3.85 -0.88
CA GLU A 96 -0.40 -2.89 -0.41
C GLU A 96 -0.80 -3.08 1.06
N TRP A 97 -0.46 -4.24 1.65
CA TRP A 97 -0.77 -4.63 3.04
C TRP A 97 0.39 -4.39 4.03
N GLU A 98 1.46 -3.73 3.57
CA GLU A 98 2.61 -3.33 4.40
C GLU A 98 2.20 -2.41 5.55
N VAL A 99 1.16 -1.60 5.35
CA VAL A 99 0.57 -0.76 6.39
C VAL A 99 -0.89 -1.12 6.55
N GLN A 100 -1.26 -1.49 7.77
CA GLN A 100 -2.63 -1.84 8.13
C GLN A 100 -3.18 -0.85 9.14
N PHE A 101 -4.48 -0.93 9.37
CA PHE A 101 -5.21 -0.04 10.27
C PHE A 101 -5.74 -0.84 11.44
N ALA A 102 -5.57 -0.31 12.64
CA ALA A 102 -6.04 -0.98 13.83
C ALA A 102 -7.56 -1.10 13.81
N LEU A 103 -8.09 -2.22 14.32
CA LEU A 103 -9.54 -2.35 14.47
C LEU A 103 -10.00 -1.44 15.61
N LEU A 104 -10.91 -0.51 15.33
CA LEU A 104 -11.42 0.50 16.28
C LEU A 104 -11.97 -0.07 17.61
N GLY A 105 -12.17 -1.39 17.72
CA GLY A 105 -12.65 -2.08 18.92
C GLY A 105 -11.64 -3.00 19.63
N SER A 106 -10.43 -3.21 19.09
CA SER A 106 -9.45 -4.14 19.69
C SER A 106 -8.72 -3.58 20.92
N TRP A 107 -8.87 -2.29 21.20
CA TRP A 107 -8.12 -1.56 22.26
C TRP A 107 -8.86 -1.43 23.59
N LEU A 108 -10.08 -1.98 23.69
CA LEU A 108 -10.95 -1.84 24.87
C LEU A 108 -11.00 -3.10 25.76
N ALA A 109 -10.11 -4.07 25.55
CA ALA A 109 -10.11 -5.36 26.26
C ALA A 109 -9.13 -5.40 27.44
#